data_AF-A0AAV2RCN5-F1
#
_entry.id   AF-A0AAV2RCN5-F1
#
_cell.length_a   1.000
_cell.length_b   1.000
_cell.length_c   1.000
_cell.angle_alpha   90.00
_cell.angle_beta   90.00
_cell.angle_gamma   90.00
#
_symmetry.space_group_name_H-M   'P 1'
#
loop_
_entity.id
_entity.type
_entity.pdbx_description
1 polymer ?
#
loop_
_entity_poly.entity_id
_entity_poly.type
_entity_poly.pdbx_seq_one_letter_code
_entity_poly.pdbx_strand_id
1 'polypeptide(L)'
;MRKCCYCLDLKVGTTIIGVMSLLSSITVILAVLLLGWLSMAVSQGSASSEVWTVWGCILAFTLLLPIVDIMLICGVLMNRRSLIIPWIVLECPKLLVALIFTMKLNYINVYTLLFFLFTAGYEIHMLMAVVWQYKALGNLNCNPSAAAELGNDKQNI
;
A
#
# COMPACT_ATOMS: atom_id res chain seq x y z
N MET A 1 31.24 2.86 -12.54
CA MET A 1 30.43 2.55 -11.33
C MET A 1 29.75 1.21 -11.54
N ARG A 2 30.20 0.12 -10.88
CA ARG A 2 29.54 -1.19 -11.02
C ARG A 2 28.16 -1.09 -10.36
N LYS A 3 27.09 -1.17 -11.16
CA LYS A 3 25.73 -1.30 -10.64
C LYS A 3 25.67 -2.68 -9.97
N CYS A 4 25.60 -2.71 -8.64
CA CYS A 4 25.44 -3.94 -7.88
C CYS A 4 24.14 -4.61 -8.34
N CYS A 5 24.17 -5.86 -8.81
CA CYS A 5 22.96 -6.58 -9.28
C CYS A 5 21.85 -6.55 -8.23
N TYR A 6 22.23 -6.56 -6.94
CA TYR A 6 21.31 -6.46 -5.81
C TYR A 6 20.51 -5.14 -5.76
N CYS A 7 21.10 -4.02 -6.18
CA CYS A 7 20.39 -2.74 -6.26
C CYS A 7 19.38 -2.71 -7.42
N LEU A 8 19.63 -3.49 -8.47
CA LEU A 8 18.70 -3.64 -9.58
C LEU A 8 17.50 -4.52 -9.16
N ASP A 9 17.78 -5.66 -8.52
CA ASP A 9 16.75 -6.57 -8.01
C ASP A 9 15.84 -5.90 -6.97
N LEU A 10 16.41 -5.10 -6.07
CA LEU A 10 15.62 -4.32 -5.12
C LEU A 10 14.70 -3.34 -5.83
N LYS A 11 15.24 -2.57 -6.78
CA LYS A 11 14.47 -1.57 -7.52
C LYS A 11 13.30 -2.20 -8.27
N VAL A 12 13.52 -3.35 -8.89
CA VAL A 12 12.48 -4.12 -9.56
C VAL A 12 11.44 -4.61 -8.55
N GLY A 13 11.87 -5.22 -7.44
CA GLY A 13 10.99 -5.71 -6.38
C GLY A 13 10.09 -4.62 -5.78
N THR A 14 10.65 -3.48 -5.39
CA THR A 14 9.87 -2.37 -4.81
C THR A 14 8.95 -1.72 -5.85
N THR A 15 9.33 -1.71 -7.14
CA THR A 15 8.46 -1.24 -8.22
C THR A 15 7.26 -2.17 -8.40
N ILE A 16 7.48 -3.50 -8.41
CA ILE A 16 6.39 -4.48 -8.50
C ILE A 16 5.43 -4.33 -7.32
N ILE A 17 5.96 -4.19 -6.09
CA ILE A 17 5.15 -3.94 -4.89
C ILE A 17 4.32 -2.67 -5.05
N GLY A 18 4.93 -1.57 -5.50
CA GLY A 18 4.21 -0.32 -5.74
C GLY A 18 3.10 -0.45 -6.79
N VAL A 19 3.34 -1.18 -7.89
CA VAL A 19 2.31 -1.42 -8.92
C VAL A 19 1.16 -2.28 -8.39
N MET A 20 1.47 -3.34 -7.63
CA MET A 20 0.44 -4.17 -7.01
C MET A 20 -0.39 -3.39 -5.98
N SER A 21 0.25 -2.51 -5.20
CA SER A 21 -0.43 -1.58 -4.28
C SER A 21 -1.34 -0.62 -5.04
N LEU A 22 -0.85 -0.03 -6.13
CA LEU A 22 -1.65 0.84 -6.99
C LEU A 22 -2.90 0.12 -7.54
N LEU A 23 -2.75 -1.11 -8.03
CA LEU A 23 -3.88 -1.91 -8.51
C LEU A 23 -4.88 -2.20 -7.38
N SER A 24 -4.38 -2.51 -6.18
CA SER A 24 -5.20 -2.66 -4.97
C SER A 24 -5.97 -1.38 -4.63
N SER A 25 -5.34 -0.22 -4.69
CA SER A 25 -6.02 1.05 -4.44
C SER A 25 -7.17 1.30 -5.43
N ILE A 26 -6.97 0.95 -6.71
CA ILE A 26 -8.00 1.08 -7.75
C ILE A 26 -9.18 0.13 -7.47
N THR A 27 -8.93 -1.11 -7.08
CA THR A 27 -10.01 -2.06 -6.76
C THR A 27 -10.79 -1.61 -5.51
N VAL A 28 -10.11 -1.03 -4.51
CA VAL A 28 -10.76 -0.43 -3.34
C VAL A 28 -11.63 0.77 -3.74
N ILE A 29 -11.15 1.67 -4.60
CA ILE A 29 -11.96 2.79 -5.12
C ILE A 29 -13.23 2.27 -5.80
N LEU A 30 -13.11 1.26 -6.67
CA LEU A 30 -14.25 0.67 -7.35
C LEU A 30 -15.22 0.01 -6.36
N ALA A 31 -14.72 -0.68 -5.34
CA ALA A 31 -15.54 -1.29 -4.30
C ALA A 31 -16.31 -0.23 -3.48
N VAL A 32 -15.65 0.87 -3.09
CA VAL A 32 -16.27 2.00 -2.38
C VAL A 32 -17.36 2.65 -3.23
N LEU A 33 -17.09 2.88 -4.53
CA LEU A 33 -18.09 3.45 -5.44
C LEU A 33 -19.30 2.53 -5.61
N LEU A 34 -19.07 1.23 -5.77
CA LEU A 34 -20.14 0.23 -5.92
C LEU A 34 -20.98 0.09 -4.63
N LEU A 35 -20.34 -0.01 -3.47
CA LEU A 35 -21.02 -0.10 -2.18
C LEU A 35 -21.78 1.20 -1.86
N GLY A 36 -21.19 2.35 -2.15
CA GLY A 36 -21.87 3.64 -2.05
C GLY A 36 -23.12 3.68 -2.91
N TRP A 37 -23.01 3.30 -4.19
CA TRP A 37 -24.16 3.20 -5.10
C TRP A 37 -25.25 2.25 -4.62
N LEU A 38 -24.88 1.03 -4.20
CA LEU A 38 -25.82 0.04 -3.68
C LEU A 38 -26.53 0.54 -2.43
N SER A 39 -25.82 1.21 -1.52
CA SER A 39 -26.43 1.80 -0.32
C SER A 39 -27.48 2.85 -0.68
N MET A 40 -27.23 3.66 -1.72
CA MET A 40 -28.18 4.65 -2.22
C MET A 40 -29.41 3.98 -2.83
N ALA A 41 -29.20 2.96 -3.68
CA ALA A 41 -30.29 2.25 -4.34
C ALA A 41 -31.24 1.55 -3.35
N VAL A 42 -30.69 0.98 -2.27
CA VAL A 42 -31.48 0.31 -1.22
C VAL A 42 -32.22 1.32 -0.32
N SER A 43 -31.68 2.52 -0.12
CA SER A 43 -32.26 3.55 0.76
C SER A 43 -33.51 4.27 0.22
N GLN A 44 -34.02 3.90 -0.96
CA GLN A 44 -35.22 4.49 -1.62
C GLN A 44 -35.30 6.02 -1.51
N GLY A 45 -34.18 6.73 -1.71
CA GLY A 45 -34.15 8.20 -1.75
C GLY A 45 -34.24 8.91 -0.39
N SER A 46 -34.24 8.18 0.73
CA SER A 46 -34.27 8.73 2.09
C SER A 46 -32.90 8.75 2.77
N ALA A 47 -31.80 8.71 2.00
CA ALA A 47 -30.46 8.83 2.55
C ALA A 47 -30.31 10.21 3.21
N SER A 48 -30.13 10.24 4.53
CA SER A 48 -29.88 11.47 5.27
C SER A 48 -28.60 12.14 4.78
N SER A 49 -28.52 13.47 4.90
CA SER A 49 -27.32 14.26 4.57
C SER A 49 -26.05 13.75 5.28
N GLU A 50 -26.21 13.10 6.42
CA GLU A 50 -25.14 12.45 7.18
C GLU A 50 -24.51 11.27 6.42
N VAL A 51 -25.33 10.43 5.76
CA VAL A 51 -24.84 9.28 4.97
C VAL A 51 -24.00 9.75 3.78
N TRP A 52 -24.44 10.82 3.10
CA TRP A 52 -23.69 11.45 2.00
C TRP A 52 -22.36 12.02 2.45
N THR A 53 -22.34 12.65 3.63
CA THR A 53 -21.12 13.21 4.21
C THR A 53 -20.12 12.09 4.51
N VAL A 54 -20.58 10.97 5.09
CA VAL A 54 -19.72 9.82 5.39
C VAL A 54 -19.14 9.21 4.11
N TRP A 55 -19.97 8.92 3.11
CA TRP A 55 -19.48 8.35 1.84
C TRP A 55 -18.55 9.31 1.07
N GLY A 56 -18.84 10.62 1.10
CA GLY A 56 -17.97 11.64 0.53
C GLY A 56 -16.59 11.66 1.19
N CYS A 57 -16.54 11.57 2.53
CA CYS A 57 -15.28 11.47 3.27
C CYS A 57 -14.50 10.18 2.94
N ILE A 58 -15.20 9.03 2.84
CA ILE A 58 -14.56 7.75 2.47
C ILE A 58 -13.95 7.85 1.07
N LEU A 59 -14.72 8.35 0.10
CA LEU A 59 -14.25 8.47 -1.28
C LEU A 59 -13.05 9.43 -1.38
N ALA A 60 -13.13 10.59 -0.72
CA ALA A 60 -12.03 11.56 -0.70
C ALA A 60 -10.74 10.95 -0.13
N PHE A 61 -10.84 10.19 0.97
CA PHE A 61 -9.69 9.51 1.56
C PHE A 61 -9.15 8.40 0.65
N THR A 62 -10.03 7.63 0.01
CA THR A 62 -9.63 6.51 -0.86
C THR A 62 -8.94 7.01 -2.14
N LEU A 63 -9.33 8.19 -2.65
CA LEU A 63 -8.68 8.84 -3.79
C LEU A 63 -7.25 9.30 -3.49
N LEU A 64 -6.86 9.46 -2.22
CA LEU A 64 -5.48 9.77 -1.85
C LEU A 64 -4.56 8.55 -2.04
N LEU A 65 -5.07 7.33 -1.88
CA LEU A 65 -4.29 6.08 -1.96
C LEU A 65 -3.45 5.95 -3.24
N PRO A 66 -4.02 6.07 -4.46
CA PRO A 66 -3.23 5.95 -5.68
C PRO A 66 -2.15 7.02 -5.79
N ILE A 67 -2.35 8.21 -5.20
CA ILE A 67 -1.34 9.27 -5.19
C ILE A 67 -0.12 8.80 -4.40
N VAL A 68 -0.34 8.18 -3.24
CA VAL A 68 0.75 7.66 -2.40
C VAL A 68 1.49 6.51 -3.08
N ASP A 69 0.77 5.61 -3.74
CA ASP A 69 1.37 4.49 -4.49
C ASP A 69 2.20 4.99 -5.67
N ILE A 70 1.71 6.00 -6.41
CA ILE A 70 2.47 6.65 -7.47
C ILE A 70 3.73 7.32 -6.89
N MET A 71 3.63 7.98 -5.73
CA MET A 71 4.80 8.56 -5.07
C MET A 71 5.86 7.50 -4.70
N LEU A 72 5.43 6.32 -4.25
CA LEU A 72 6.35 5.19 -4.00
C LEU A 72 7.04 4.74 -5.29
N ILE A 73 6.27 4.49 -6.36
CA ILE A 73 6.80 4.06 -7.65
C ILE A 73 7.79 5.10 -8.19
N CYS A 74 7.39 6.38 -8.23
CA CYS A 74 8.26 7.47 -8.66
C CYS A 74 9.50 7.61 -7.78
N GLY A 75 9.35 7.47 -6.46
CA GLY A 75 10.47 7.52 -5.50
C GLY A 75 11.53 6.45 -5.78
N VAL A 76 11.08 5.21 -6.04
CA VAL A 76 11.94 4.09 -6.41
C VAL A 76 12.58 4.31 -7.78
N LEU A 77 11.81 4.75 -8.78
CA LEU A 77 12.31 5.01 -10.13
C LEU A 77 13.36 6.13 -10.16
N MET A 78 13.16 7.18 -9.37
CA MET A 78 14.07 8.33 -9.24
C MET A 78 15.19 8.11 -8.20
N ASN A 79 15.27 6.93 -7.57
CA ASN A 79 16.21 6.61 -6.48
C ASN A 79 16.16 7.63 -5.29
N ARG A 80 15.01 8.25 -5.04
CA ARG A 80 14.82 9.24 -3.97
C ARG A 80 14.22 8.57 -2.73
N ARG A 81 15.08 8.21 -1.77
CA ARG A 81 14.69 7.52 -0.53
C ARG A 81 13.69 8.30 0.33
N SER A 82 13.71 9.63 0.24
CA SER A 82 12.81 10.50 1.00
C SER A 82 11.33 10.34 0.62
N LEU A 83 11.01 9.76 -0.54
CA LEU A 83 9.63 9.53 -1.00
C LEU A 83 8.99 8.25 -0.42
N ILE A 84 9.78 7.39 0.23
CA ILE A 84 9.28 6.15 0.86
C ILE A 84 8.69 6.45 2.25
N ILE A 85 9.25 7.42 2.96
CA ILE A 85 8.77 7.79 4.31
C ILE A 85 7.32 8.29 4.27
N PRO A 86 6.93 9.21 3.35
CA PRO A 86 5.53 9.59 3.18
C PRO A 86 4.61 8.40 2.93
N TRP A 87 5.04 7.40 2.16
CA TRP A 87 4.26 6.20 1.90
C TRP A 87 3.97 5.41 3.18
N ILE A 88 5.00 5.14 4.00
CA ILE A 88 4.84 4.48 5.30
C ILE A 88 3.94 5.31 6.24
N VAL A 89 4.14 6.63 6.27
CA VAL A 89 3.37 7.52 7.15
C VAL A 89 1.90 7.58 6.74
N LEU A 90 1.56 7.46 5.46
CA LEU A 90 0.18 7.50 4.96
C LEU A 90 -0.57 6.17 5.12
N GLU A 91 0.15 5.05 5.21
CA GLU A 91 -0.44 3.74 5.51
C GLU A 91 -0.97 3.64 6.96
N CYS A 92 -0.35 4.35 7.92
CA CYS A 92 -0.83 4.34 9.32
C CYS A 92 -2.24 4.97 9.50
N PRO A 93 -2.53 6.19 8.99
CA PRO A 93 -3.86 6.78 8.99
C PRO A 93 -4.91 5.90 8.31
N LYS A 94 -4.53 5.14 7.28
CA LYS A 94 -5.44 4.26 6.54
C LYS A 94 -5.92 3.10 7.41
N LEU A 95 -5.02 2.44 8.12
CA LEU A 95 -5.38 1.41 9.11
C LEU A 95 -6.24 1.99 10.23
N LEU A 96 -5.93 3.22 10.69
CA LEU A 96 -6.71 3.89 11.71
C LEU A 96 -8.14 4.22 11.23
N VAL A 97 -8.30 4.71 10.00
CA VAL A 97 -9.60 4.99 9.39
C VAL A 97 -10.39 3.68 9.24
N ALA A 98 -9.78 2.62 8.72
CA ALA A 98 -10.42 1.30 8.62
C ALA A 98 -10.90 0.77 9.99
N LEU A 99 -10.09 0.96 11.04
CA LEU A 99 -10.44 0.58 12.41
C LEU A 99 -11.62 1.40 12.96
N ILE A 100 -11.60 2.72 12.77
CA ILE A 100 -12.70 3.63 13.19
C ILE A 100 -14.00 3.24 12.47
N PHE A 101 -13.92 2.96 11.17
CA PHE A 101 -15.07 2.51 10.39
C PHE A 101 -15.64 1.19 10.92
N THR A 102 -14.76 0.24 11.24
CA THR A 102 -15.13 -1.05 11.83
C THR A 102 -15.84 -0.88 13.18
N MET A 103 -15.38 0.05 14.03
CA MET A 103 -15.98 0.27 15.36
C MET A 103 -17.28 1.09 15.32
N LYS A 104 -17.41 2.04 14.39
CA LYS A 104 -18.60 2.90 14.28
C LYS A 104 -19.76 2.23 13.56
N LEU A 105 -19.48 1.34 12.60
CA LEU A 105 -20.50 0.64 11.83
C LEU A 105 -20.79 -0.72 12.48
N ASN A 106 -21.42 -0.69 13.66
CA ASN A 106 -21.91 -1.86 14.40
C ASN A 106 -22.93 -2.72 13.62
N TYR A 107 -23.32 -2.28 12.42
CA TYR A 107 -24.30 -2.90 11.53
C TYR A 107 -23.69 -3.32 10.18
N ILE A 108 -22.38 -3.29 10.04
CA ILE A 108 -21.76 -3.72 8.79
C ILE A 108 -21.80 -5.25 8.66
N ASN A 109 -22.20 -5.67 7.47
CA ASN A 109 -22.21 -7.05 7.01
C ASN A 109 -20.81 -7.67 7.19
N VAL A 110 -20.72 -8.90 7.71
CA VAL A 110 -19.46 -9.66 7.92
C VAL A 110 -18.51 -9.58 6.71
N TYR A 111 -19.05 -9.48 5.50
CA TYR A 111 -18.29 -9.33 4.27
C TYR A 111 -17.50 -8.02 4.18
N THR A 112 -18.00 -6.88 4.66
CA THR A 112 -17.25 -5.62 4.62
C THR A 112 -16.13 -5.64 5.66
N LEU A 113 -16.37 -6.24 6.84
CA LEU A 113 -15.32 -6.46 7.83
C LEU A 113 -14.20 -7.36 7.30
N LEU A 114 -14.56 -8.49 6.68
CA LEU A 114 -13.60 -9.42 6.05
C LEU A 114 -12.81 -8.73 4.92
N PHE A 115 -13.47 -7.91 4.10
CA PHE A 115 -12.82 -7.14 3.05
C PHE A 115 -11.78 -6.18 3.63
N PHE A 116 -12.13 -5.39 4.66
CA PHE A 116 -11.18 -4.48 5.31
C PHE A 116 -10.01 -5.23 5.97
N LEU A 117 -10.28 -6.33 6.68
CA LEU A 117 -9.23 -7.15 7.29
C LEU A 117 -8.28 -7.77 6.25
N PHE A 118 -8.82 -8.25 5.13
CA PHE A 118 -8.00 -8.81 4.05
C PHE A 118 -7.12 -7.74 3.40
N THR A 119 -7.69 -6.55 3.13
CA THR A 119 -6.97 -5.43 2.54
C THR A 119 -5.88 -4.91 3.47
N ALA A 120 -6.20 -4.72 4.75
CA ALA A 120 -5.24 -4.31 5.79
C ALA A 120 -4.13 -5.36 5.98
N GLY A 121 -4.47 -6.64 5.98
CA GLY A 121 -3.51 -7.74 6.10
C GLY A 121 -2.55 -7.79 4.90
N TYR A 122 -3.08 -7.63 3.68
CA TYR A 122 -2.28 -7.55 2.46
C TYR A 122 -1.28 -6.39 2.52
N GLU A 123 -1.71 -5.22 2.97
CA GLU A 123 -0.87 -4.03 3.02
C GLU A 123 0.20 -4.08 4.11
N ILE A 124 -0.13 -4.63 5.29
CA ILE A 124 0.88 -4.92 6.32
C ILE A 124 1.91 -5.90 5.78
N HIS A 125 1.50 -6.92 5.03
CA HIS A 125 2.41 -7.89 4.43
C HIS A 125 3.36 -7.23 3.41
N MET A 126 2.82 -6.33 2.57
CA MET A 126 3.59 -5.55 1.60
C MET A 126 4.56 -4.58 2.30
N LEU A 127 4.13 -3.90 3.36
CA LEU A 127 4.99 -3.04 4.18
C LEU A 127 6.14 -3.83 4.80
N MET A 128 5.87 -5.00 5.37
CA MET A 128 6.89 -5.89 5.91
C MET A 128 7.87 -6.37 4.85
N ALA A 129 7.39 -6.69 3.64
CA ALA A 129 8.24 -7.06 2.51
C ALA A 129 9.19 -5.92 2.13
N VAL A 130 8.69 -4.68 2.06
CA VAL A 130 9.51 -3.48 1.79
C VAL A 130 10.54 -3.25 2.90
N VAL A 131 10.13 -3.28 4.18
CA VAL A 131 11.06 -3.09 5.31
C VAL A 131 12.14 -4.17 5.33
N TRP A 132 11.79 -5.42 5.06
CA TRP A 132 12.75 -6.52 5.04
C TRP A 132 13.76 -6.37 3.88
N GLN A 133 13.28 -5.97 2.71
CA GLN A 133 14.11 -5.61 1.56
C GLN A 133 15.09 -4.48 1.89
N TYR A 134 14.64 -3.42 2.58
CA TYR A 134 15.52 -2.33 3.02
C TYR A 134 16.52 -2.76 4.10
N LYS A 135 16.10 -3.60 5.06
CA LYS A 135 16.99 -4.13 6.11
C LYS A 135 18.08 -5.03 5.52
N ALA A 136 17.74 -5.86 4.54
CA ALA A 136 18.72 -6.68 3.81
C ALA A 136 19.79 -5.80 3.14
N LEU A 137 19.41 -4.66 2.54
CA LEU A 137 20.38 -3.71 2.00
C LEU A 137 21.24 -3.02 3.06
N GLY A 138 20.66 -2.65 4.20
CA GLY A 138 21.41 -2.07 5.31
C GLY A 138 22.55 -3.00 5.76
N ASN A 139 22.24 -4.30 5.91
CA ASN A 139 23.22 -5.31 6.28
C ASN A 139 24.31 -5.52 5.20
N LEU A 140 23.97 -5.43 3.91
CA LEU A 140 24.95 -5.56 2.82
C LEU A 140 25.88 -4.34 2.71
N ASN A 141 25.39 -3.13 2.98
CA ASN A 141 26.22 -1.92 2.99
C ASN A 141 27.14 -1.83 4.21
N CYS A 142 26.76 -2.45 5.33
CA CYS A 142 27.58 -2.48 6.55
C CYS A 142 28.64 -3.60 6.55
N ASN A 143 28.60 -4.54 5.59
CA ASN A 143 29.57 -5.63 5.50
C ASN A 143 30.06 -5.83 4.05
N PRO A 144 31.01 -5.01 3.57
CA PRO A 144 31.49 -5.07 2.18
C PRO A 144 32.14 -6.40 1.79
N SER A 145 32.58 -7.21 2.77
CA SER A 145 33.05 -8.58 2.55
C SER A 145 31.93 -9.54 2.12
N ALA A 146 30.73 -9.44 2.68
CA ALA A 146 29.58 -10.26 2.28
C ALA A 146 29.08 -9.93 0.86
N ALA A 147 29.20 -8.67 0.43
CA ALA A 147 28.90 -8.26 -0.94
C ALA A 147 29.94 -8.76 -1.97
N ALA A 148 31.19 -8.96 -1.53
CA ALA A 148 32.26 -9.52 -2.36
C ALA A 148 32.11 -11.04 -2.55
N GLU A 149 31.68 -11.77 -1.52
CA GLU A 149 31.41 -13.22 -1.61
C GLU A 149 30.23 -13.54 -2.55
N LEU A 150 29.11 -12.81 -2.44
CA LEU A 150 27.96 -12.96 -3.35
C LEU A 150 28.26 -12.57 -4.80
N GLY A 151 29.27 -11.72 -5.02
CA GLY A 151 29.74 -11.36 -6.36
C GLY A 151 30.62 -12.44 -7.01
N ASN A 152 31.32 -13.23 -6.19
CA ASN A 152 32.22 -14.29 -6.65
C ASN A 152 31.45 -15.56 -7.05
N ASP A 153 30.35 -15.88 -6.36
CA ASP A 153 29.51 -17.04 -6.69
C ASP A 153 28.80 -16.91 -8.05
N LYS A 154 28.59 -15.69 -8.56
CA LYS A 154 28.01 -15.45 -9.90
C LYS A 154 29.03 -15.45 -11.04
N GLN A 155 30.33 -15.58 -10.77
CA GLN A 155 31.37 -15.68 -11.82
C GLN A 155 31.85 -17.12 -12.09
N ASN A 156 31.36 -18.10 -11.33
CA ASN A 156 31.72 -19.52 -11.48
C ASN A 156 30.63 -20.38 -12.17
N ILE A 157 29.79 -19.77 -13.02
CA ILE A 157 28.86 -20.50 -13.91
C ILE A 157 29.12 -20.07 -15.35
#